data_AF-A0A1X7IKC8-F1
#
_entry.id   AF-A0A1X7IKC8-F1
#
_cell.length_a   1.000
_cell.length_b   1.000
_cell.length_c   1.000
_cell.angle_alpha   90.00
_cell.angle_beta   90.00
_cell.angle_gamma   90.00
#
_symmetry.space_group_name_H-M   'P 1'
#
loop_
_entity.id
_entity.type
_entity.pdbx_description
1 polymer ?
#
loop_
_entity_poly.entity_id
_entity_poly.type
_entity_poly.pdbx_seq_one_letter_code
_entity_poly.pdbx_strand_id
1 'polypeptide(L)'
;MKTQPDTLTKIQVQNVYLSELRAVVNLYKRQILHISETEVANAKLTAAFGLPLAVLTSDRKVVGFARAQINDLGAIDLSCYLEEDFLDDKHYMALKAKAEDNLHYTFSRENQQTEDLASAIEQLIYWLNLAS
;
A
#
# COMPACT_ATOMS: atom_id res chain seq x y z
N MET A 1 -6.29 -43.45 5.72
CA MET A 1 -5.92 -42.13 5.16
C MET A 1 -5.91 -41.12 6.28
N LYS A 2 -4.76 -40.54 6.60
CA LYS A 2 -4.68 -39.40 7.53
C LYS A 2 -4.93 -38.14 6.70
N THR A 3 -6.07 -37.50 6.87
CA THR A 3 -6.31 -36.16 6.34
C THR A 3 -5.45 -35.17 7.12
N GLN A 4 -4.53 -34.51 6.42
CA GLN A 4 -3.82 -33.34 6.96
C GLN A 4 -4.84 -32.24 7.26
N PRO A 5 -4.69 -31.47 8.35
CA PRO A 5 -5.51 -30.29 8.55
C PRO A 5 -5.08 -29.24 7.51
N ASP A 6 -6.02 -28.81 6.66
CA ASP A 6 -5.88 -27.58 5.89
C ASP A 6 -5.57 -26.45 6.87
N THR A 7 -4.32 -26.01 6.91
CA THR A 7 -3.95 -24.77 7.58
C THR A 7 -4.61 -23.65 6.79
N LEU A 8 -5.78 -23.19 7.25
CA LEU A 8 -6.48 -22.03 6.70
C LEU A 8 -5.53 -20.84 6.68
N THR A 9 -5.04 -20.50 5.48
CA THR A 9 -4.26 -19.29 5.21
C THR A 9 -5.02 -18.08 5.74
N LYS A 10 -4.43 -17.36 6.70
CA LYS A 10 -5.15 -16.28 7.40
C LYS A 10 -5.00 -14.97 6.66
N ILE A 11 -5.96 -14.67 5.79
CA ILE A 11 -6.04 -13.40 5.06
C ILE A 11 -6.62 -12.30 5.94
N GLN A 12 -5.96 -11.15 6.03
CA GLN A 12 -6.36 -10.01 6.86
C GLN A 12 -6.08 -8.67 6.17
N VAL A 13 -7.05 -7.75 6.24
CA VAL A 13 -6.87 -6.34 5.88
C VAL A 13 -6.58 -5.55 7.16
N GLN A 14 -5.53 -4.74 7.15
CA GLN A 14 -5.09 -3.98 8.33
C GLN A 14 -4.50 -2.61 7.96
N ASN A 15 -4.34 -1.76 8.97
CA ASN A 15 -3.58 -0.50 8.84
C ASN A 15 -2.12 -0.79 8.48
N VAL A 16 -1.46 0.19 7.86
CA VAL A 16 -0.03 0.12 7.59
C VAL A 16 0.75 0.52 8.85
N TYR A 17 1.67 -0.34 9.29
CA TYR A 17 2.67 0.00 10.30
C TYR A 17 4.07 0.04 9.69
N LEU A 18 5.02 0.59 10.44
CA LEU A 18 6.42 0.70 10.00
C LEU A 18 7.03 -0.66 9.61
N SER A 19 6.61 -1.74 10.28
CA SER A 19 7.04 -3.11 9.99
C SER A 19 6.66 -3.58 8.58
N GLU A 20 5.55 -3.09 8.03
CA GLU A 20 5.07 -3.49 6.69
C GLU A 20 5.59 -2.58 5.58
N LEU A 21 6.06 -1.37 5.88
CA LEU A 21 6.47 -0.40 4.85
C LEU A 21 7.53 -0.95 3.90
N ARG A 22 8.51 -1.70 4.41
CA ARG A 22 9.53 -2.33 3.55
C ARG A 22 8.90 -3.30 2.54
N ALA A 23 7.91 -4.08 2.97
CA ALA A 23 7.22 -5.02 2.10
C ALA A 23 6.35 -4.29 1.06
N VAL A 24 5.69 -3.19 1.45
CA VAL A 24 4.92 -2.33 0.54
C VAL A 24 5.82 -1.69 -0.53
N VAL A 25 6.97 -1.14 -0.14
CA VAL A 25 7.94 -0.56 -1.08
C VAL A 25 8.43 -1.60 -2.09
N ASN A 26 8.74 -2.81 -1.62
CA ASN A 26 9.15 -3.91 -2.49
C ASN A 26 8.02 -4.34 -3.44
N LEU A 27 6.77 -4.40 -2.96
CA LEU A 27 5.62 -4.71 -3.80
C LEU A 27 5.43 -3.65 -4.88
N TYR A 28 5.46 -2.36 -4.51
CA TYR A 28 5.35 -1.23 -5.41
C TYR A 28 6.42 -1.27 -6.51
N LYS A 29 7.69 -1.40 -6.13
CA LYS A 29 8.81 -1.41 -7.08
C LYS A 29 8.70 -2.58 -8.07
N ARG A 30 8.34 -3.78 -7.61
CA ARG A 30 8.19 -4.95 -8.50
C ARG A 30 6.99 -4.86 -9.41
N GLN A 31 5.82 -4.46 -8.89
CA GLN A 31 4.56 -4.53 -9.63
C GLN A 31 4.30 -3.31 -10.51
N ILE A 32 4.78 -2.13 -10.12
CA ILE A 32 4.43 -0.87 -10.80
C ILE A 32 5.61 -0.30 -11.58
N LEU A 33 6.82 -0.36 -11.03
CA LEU A 33 8.01 0.09 -11.76
C LEU A 33 8.59 -1.00 -12.68
N HIS A 34 8.10 -2.25 -12.57
CA HIS A 34 8.58 -3.40 -13.35
C HIS A 34 10.10 -3.60 -13.30
N ILE A 35 10.75 -3.22 -12.20
CA ILE A 35 12.20 -3.34 -12.02
C ILE A 35 12.57 -4.66 -11.34
N SER A 36 13.72 -5.23 -11.74
CA SER A 36 14.23 -6.48 -11.18
C SER A 36 14.62 -6.35 -9.70
N GLU A 37 14.69 -7.46 -8.96
CA GLU A 37 15.09 -7.42 -7.52
C GLU A 37 16.44 -6.74 -7.29
N THR A 38 17.35 -6.84 -8.26
CA THR A 38 18.66 -6.17 -8.22
C THR A 38 18.57 -4.65 -8.39
N GLU A 39 17.54 -4.15 -9.07
CA GLU A 39 17.29 -2.72 -9.30
C GLU A 39 16.41 -2.10 -8.20
N VAL A 40 15.59 -2.91 -7.52
CA VAL A 40 14.73 -2.50 -6.40
C VAL A 40 15.53 -1.77 -5.31
N ALA A 41 16.75 -2.22 -5.02
CA ALA A 41 17.58 -1.63 -3.96
C ALA A 41 17.96 -0.17 -4.26
N ASN A 42 18.22 0.17 -5.53
CA ASN A 42 18.76 1.48 -5.92
C ASN A 42 17.70 2.45 -6.45
N ALA A 43 16.49 1.97 -6.78
CA ALA A 43 15.43 2.82 -7.29
C ALA A 43 14.87 3.74 -6.20
N LYS A 44 14.92 5.05 -6.43
CA LYS A 44 14.29 6.05 -5.54
C LYS A 44 12.79 6.09 -5.75
N LEU A 45 12.05 6.24 -4.66
CA LEU A 45 10.63 6.53 -4.70
C LEU A 45 10.39 7.98 -5.11
N THR A 46 9.33 8.23 -5.87
CA THR A 46 8.84 9.55 -6.26
C THR A 46 7.44 9.76 -5.66
N ALA A 47 6.85 10.96 -5.82
CA ALA A 47 5.48 11.25 -5.36
C ALA A 47 4.44 10.23 -5.90
N ALA A 48 4.72 9.61 -7.04
CA ALA A 48 3.92 8.54 -7.62
C ALA A 48 3.91 7.25 -6.79
N PHE A 49 4.67 7.14 -5.70
CA PHE A 49 4.54 6.08 -4.70
C PHE A 49 3.25 6.24 -3.87
N GLY A 50 2.86 7.50 -3.60
CA GLY A 50 1.71 7.83 -2.78
C GLY A 50 1.91 7.52 -1.29
N LEU A 51 0.81 7.58 -0.55
CA LEU A 51 0.73 7.25 0.87
C LEU A 51 0.01 5.91 1.02
N PRO A 52 0.69 4.84 1.45
CA PRO A 52 0.04 3.57 1.79
C PRO A 52 -0.93 3.76 2.98
N LEU A 53 -2.17 3.34 2.80
CA LEU A 53 -3.23 3.52 3.81
C LEU A 53 -3.75 2.21 4.39
N ALA A 54 -3.65 1.11 3.65
CA ALA A 54 -4.00 -0.22 4.14
C ALA A 54 -3.15 -1.30 3.46
N VAL A 55 -2.98 -2.44 4.13
CA VAL A 55 -2.33 -3.63 3.57
C VAL A 55 -3.23 -4.85 3.68
N LEU A 56 -3.14 -5.74 2.69
CA LEU A 56 -3.64 -7.10 2.75
C LEU A 56 -2.48 -8.01 3.13
N THR A 57 -2.69 -8.84 4.14
CA THR A 57 -1.70 -9.81 4.60
C THR A 57 -2.24 -11.22 4.48
N SER A 58 -1.34 -12.15 4.16
CA SER A 58 -1.57 -13.59 4.12
C SER A 58 -0.42 -14.25 4.87
N ASP A 59 -0.73 -15.01 5.92
CA ASP A 59 0.28 -15.65 6.80
C ASP A 59 1.38 -14.67 7.26
N ARG A 60 0.96 -13.44 7.60
CA ARG A 60 1.81 -12.30 8.02
C ARG A 60 2.73 -11.71 6.94
N LYS A 61 2.65 -12.19 5.70
CA LYS A 61 3.29 -11.56 4.54
C LYS A 61 2.33 -10.53 3.94
N VAL A 62 2.83 -9.34 3.57
CA VAL A 62 2.08 -8.37 2.77
C VAL A 62 1.95 -8.91 1.36
N VAL A 63 0.71 -9.08 0.90
CA VAL A 63 0.35 -9.59 -0.44
C VAL A 63 -0.46 -8.57 -1.24
N GLY A 64 -0.69 -7.39 -0.66
CA GLY A 64 -1.34 -6.28 -1.34
C GLY A 64 -1.35 -5.03 -0.48
N PHE A 65 -1.59 -3.88 -1.10
CA PHE A 65 -1.73 -2.61 -0.41
C PHE A 65 -2.63 -1.66 -1.18
N ALA A 66 -3.25 -0.74 -0.44
CA ALA A 66 -3.96 0.40 -1.00
C ALA A 66 -3.23 1.68 -0.64
N ARG A 67 -3.25 2.63 -1.56
CA ARG A 67 -2.58 3.92 -1.42
C ARG A 67 -3.47 5.06 -1.86
N ALA A 68 -3.23 6.23 -1.25
CA ALA A 68 -3.68 7.51 -1.77
C ALA A 68 -2.55 8.19 -2.56
N GLN A 69 -2.91 8.83 -3.66
CA GLN A 69 -2.01 9.65 -4.46
C GLN A 69 -2.75 10.89 -4.94
N ILE A 70 -2.01 11.90 -5.37
CA ILE A 70 -2.58 13.07 -6.04
C ILE A 70 -2.41 12.82 -7.54
N ASN A 71 -3.52 12.82 -8.28
CA ASN A 71 -3.52 12.63 -9.72
C ASN A 71 -3.18 13.93 -10.46
N ASP A 72 -3.05 13.86 -11.79
CA ASP A 72 -2.68 15.01 -12.63
C ASP A 72 -3.72 16.16 -12.60
N LEU A 73 -4.93 15.88 -12.12
CA LEU A 73 -5.99 16.89 -11.93
C LEU A 73 -5.92 17.56 -10.55
N GLY A 74 -4.95 17.21 -9.71
CA GLY A 74 -4.83 17.70 -8.34
C GLY A 74 -5.84 17.08 -7.37
N ALA A 75 -6.52 15.99 -7.76
CA ALA A 75 -7.48 15.30 -6.93
C ALA A 75 -6.86 14.07 -6.27
N ILE A 76 -7.37 13.70 -5.09
CA ILE A 76 -6.96 12.49 -4.40
C ILE A 76 -7.55 11.27 -5.13
N ASP A 77 -6.68 10.35 -5.52
CA ASP A 77 -7.03 9.05 -6.09
C ASP A 77 -6.59 7.92 -5.17
N LEU A 78 -7.42 6.87 -5.08
CA LEU A 78 -7.16 5.68 -4.29
C LEU A 78 -6.99 4.49 -5.21
N SER A 79 -5.82 3.86 -5.16
CA SER A 79 -5.51 2.65 -5.94
C SER A 79 -5.19 1.49 -5.02
N CYS A 80 -5.61 0.29 -5.41
CA CYS A 80 -5.28 -0.95 -4.72
C CYS A 80 -4.44 -1.85 -5.63
N TYR A 81 -3.47 -2.53 -5.03
CA TYR A 81 -2.58 -3.48 -5.69
C TYR A 81 -2.58 -4.78 -4.90
N LEU A 82 -2.70 -5.90 -5.59
CA LEU A 82 -2.74 -7.25 -5.03
C LEU A 82 -1.76 -8.14 -5.80
N GLU A 83 -1.10 -9.08 -5.13
CA GLU A 83 -0.42 -10.20 -5.79
C GLU A 83 -1.45 -11.04 -6.56
N GLU A 84 -1.02 -11.65 -7.68
CA GLU A 84 -1.90 -12.33 -8.64
C GLU A 84 -2.76 -13.42 -7.98
N ASP A 85 -2.17 -14.21 -7.09
CA ASP A 85 -2.84 -15.27 -6.32
C ASP A 85 -3.94 -14.74 -5.36
N PHE A 86 -4.00 -13.43 -5.14
CA PHE A 86 -4.94 -12.76 -4.23
C PHE A 86 -5.89 -11.81 -4.97
N LEU A 87 -5.81 -11.74 -6.31
CA LEU A 87 -6.72 -10.95 -7.15
C LEU A 87 -8.14 -11.52 -7.09
N ASP A 88 -8.91 -11.00 -6.15
CA ASP A 88 -10.31 -11.32 -5.93
C ASP A 88 -11.07 -10.04 -5.53
N ASP A 89 -12.31 -9.91 -6.02
CA ASP A 89 -13.13 -8.71 -5.83
C ASP A 89 -13.38 -8.43 -4.34
N LYS A 90 -13.55 -9.46 -3.51
CA LYS A 90 -13.77 -9.29 -2.07
C LYS A 90 -12.53 -8.73 -1.39
N HIS A 91 -11.34 -9.22 -1.74
CA HIS A 91 -10.09 -8.68 -1.22
C HIS A 91 -9.87 -7.23 -1.67
N TYR A 92 -10.12 -6.94 -2.94
CA TYR A 92 -10.01 -5.59 -3.49
C TYR A 92 -10.94 -4.61 -2.76
N MET A 93 -12.23 -4.95 -2.65
CA MET A 93 -13.23 -4.09 -2.02
C MET A 93 -12.95 -3.89 -0.53
N ALA A 94 -12.56 -4.93 0.20
CA ALA A 94 -12.22 -4.81 1.62
C ALA A 94 -10.98 -3.92 1.84
N LEU A 95 -9.96 -4.07 0.99
CA LEU A 95 -8.75 -3.28 1.05
C LEU A 95 -9.01 -1.81 0.71
N LYS A 96 -9.83 -1.55 -0.32
CA LYS A 96 -10.23 -0.21 -0.73
C LYS A 96 -11.04 0.48 0.36
N ALA A 97 -12.08 -0.17 0.88
CA ALA A 97 -12.91 0.38 1.95
C ALA A 97 -12.09 0.76 3.18
N LYS A 98 -11.13 -0.10 3.58
CA LYS A 98 -10.24 0.20 4.70
C LYS A 98 -9.35 1.42 4.43
N ALA A 99 -8.88 1.59 3.20
CA ALA A 99 -8.08 2.76 2.81
C ALA A 99 -8.92 4.04 2.76
N GLU A 100 -10.15 3.97 2.28
CA GLU A 100 -11.11 5.09 2.31
C GLU A 100 -11.37 5.55 3.75
N ASP A 101 -11.63 4.61 4.67
CA ASP A 101 -11.78 4.91 6.10
C ASP A 101 -10.53 5.60 6.65
N ASN A 102 -9.34 5.03 6.40
CA ASN A 102 -8.08 5.56 6.93
C ASN A 102 -7.74 6.94 6.33
N LEU A 103 -8.03 7.18 5.05
CA LEU A 103 -7.89 8.50 4.41
C LEU A 103 -8.80 9.51 5.10
N HIS A 104 -10.07 9.15 5.27
CA HIS A 104 -11.06 10.00 5.93
C HIS A 104 -10.63 10.32 7.36
N TYR A 105 -10.30 9.33 8.19
CA TYR A 105 -9.88 9.57 9.57
C TYR A 105 -8.60 10.41 9.71
N THR A 106 -7.69 10.32 8.75
CA THR A 106 -6.40 11.02 8.81
C THR A 106 -6.50 12.46 8.33
N PHE A 107 -7.25 12.72 7.25
CA PHE A 107 -7.20 13.99 6.54
C PHE A 107 -8.52 14.77 6.49
N SER A 108 -9.60 14.34 7.17
CA SER A 108 -10.92 15.02 7.12
C SER A 108 -11.01 16.35 7.89
N ARG A 109 -9.94 17.14 7.93
CA ARG A 109 -10.03 18.55 8.33
C ARG A 109 -10.30 19.39 7.09
N GLU A 110 -11.34 20.22 7.15
CA GLU A 110 -11.85 20.96 5.98
C GLU A 110 -10.78 21.81 5.27
N ASN A 111 -10.93 21.90 3.94
CA ASN A 111 -10.26 22.78 2.98
C ASN A 111 -8.77 22.53 2.67
N GLN A 112 -8.10 21.57 3.30
CA GLN A 112 -6.65 21.36 3.10
C GLN A 112 -6.20 19.91 2.86
N GLN A 113 -7.16 19.01 2.64
CA GLN A 113 -6.92 17.56 2.53
C GLN A 113 -5.84 17.18 1.50
N THR A 114 -5.83 17.82 0.33
CA THR A 114 -4.86 17.53 -0.74
C THR A 114 -3.46 18.03 -0.39
N GLU A 115 -3.33 19.22 0.22
CA GLU A 115 -2.04 19.78 0.63
C GLU A 115 -1.41 18.96 1.77
N ASP A 116 -2.22 18.56 2.74
CA ASP A 116 -1.79 17.70 3.84
C ASP A 116 -1.34 16.32 3.33
N LEU A 117 -2.08 15.74 2.38
CA LEU A 117 -1.71 14.49 1.75
C LEU A 117 -0.38 14.64 0.96
N ALA A 118 -0.22 15.72 0.20
CA ALA A 118 1.01 15.99 -0.56
C ALA A 118 2.22 16.04 0.37
N SER A 119 2.11 16.81 1.45
CA SER A 119 3.16 16.95 2.46
C SER A 119 3.49 15.61 3.14
N ALA A 120 2.47 14.82 3.48
CA ALA A 120 2.67 13.49 4.07
C ALA A 120 3.38 12.52 3.10
N ILE A 121 3.02 12.55 1.82
CA ILE A 121 3.67 11.75 0.77
C ILE A 121 5.14 12.15 0.63
N GLU A 122 5.44 13.44 0.54
CA GLU A 122 6.81 13.95 0.40
C GLU A 122 7.70 13.55 1.59
N GLN A 123 7.20 13.71 2.82
CA GLN A 123 7.93 13.33 4.04
C GLN A 123 8.19 11.82 4.09
N LEU A 124 7.18 11.00 3.78
CA LEU A 124 7.33 9.56 3.75
C LEU A 124 8.39 9.13 2.74
N ILE A 125 8.32 9.66 1.51
CA ILE A 125 9.28 9.34 0.44
C ILE A 125 10.69 9.75 0.84
N TYR A 126 10.85 10.94 1.42
CA TYR A 126 12.13 11.41 1.91
C TYR A 126 12.73 10.43 2.92
N TRP A 127 11.97 9.99 3.93
CA TRP A 127 12.43 9.01 4.92
C TRP A 127 12.74 7.65 4.30
N LEU A 128 11.89 7.14 3.42
CA LEU A 128 12.09 5.84 2.77
C LEU A 128 13.32 5.86 1.84
N ASN A 129 13.58 6.98 1.16
CA ASN A 129 14.75 7.16 0.30
C ASN A 129 16.06 7.39 1.09
N LEU A 130 15.99 7.85 2.33
CA LEU A 130 17.16 7.94 3.23
C LEU A 130 17.50 6.61 3.89
N ALA A 131 16.48 5.79 4.14
CA ALA A 131 16.62 4.49 4.79
C ALA A 131 16.93 3.33 3.82
N SER A 132 17.01 3.61 2.52
CA SER A 132 17.30 2.63 1.45
C SER A 132 18.79 2.42 1.21
#